data_AF-A0A1M7XYP8-F1
#
_entry.id   AF-A0A1M7XYP8-F1
#
_cell.length_a   1.000
_cell.length_b   1.000
_cell.length_c   1.000
_cell.angle_alpha   90.00
_cell.angle_beta   90.00
_cell.angle_gamma   90.00
#
_symmetry.space_group_name_H-M   'P 1'
#
loop_
_entity.id
_entity.type
_entity.pdbx_description
1 polymer ?
#
loop_
_entity_poly.entity_id
_entity_poly.type
_entity_poly.pdbx_seq_one_letter_code
_entity_poly.pdbx_strand_id
1 'polypeptide(L)'
;MTHSHVSVMQAVNTGKDNAPQQQNSPDIVRDVLSSPGQALEENIQKEMNDRFQYDFSTVRIHTDQQAAESAASVDAQAYTVGNHVVFNRGQYAPTSSRGRQSLSHELAHVIQQEGTAMCSAIPLGALHDSAEQEADQLSRGVRYGRQPLVRRPLTLMRQPTSLQTIPLSERRAIQVSTMAVTIPNARIVAFFRLMPSGNPGERRSVGATNSYSPNIPAALKVGLASIGAWIQGDTNALPLNSSIEVDLDLSNFGGSHSTYRFTYFTHASGRGRSRTTANIMLIEQVGNAVAAPAGQAAPANSFTIGSSTFNLSGTWTNDEYAVLRQALGLLPAQAMSDAAGVTFSKSGSSGSAAEAGNYDPATDTISLHNNAFPSSSVRVGQRSLGAHNVLHEIGHALDLRVLQRAWNTFNAAGQPASARAGFLGQRSPSGSRQVRDAQGDYNVEQSMDDTSGAFRQAARRDQVRRDTSGRTTAVGSTATLSGGVTSYADTDYQELFAEAFALYISAPETLRQLRPNIYTYFNSRYPRPRTP
;
A
#
# COMPACT_ATOMS: atom_id res chain seq x y z
N MET A 1 -34.07 4.69 1.64
CA MET A 1 -34.38 5.91 2.43
C MET A 1 -33.12 6.73 2.35
N THR A 2 -33.15 7.86 1.66
CA THR A 2 -32.00 8.74 1.45
C THR A 2 -31.80 9.56 2.73
N HIS A 3 -30.70 9.34 3.45
CA HIS A 3 -30.26 10.18 4.56
C HIS A 3 -29.09 11.03 4.02
N SER A 4 -29.28 12.34 3.93
CA SER A 4 -28.33 13.25 3.29
C SER A 4 -27.34 13.82 4.32
N HIS A 5 -26.33 13.04 4.68
CA HIS A 5 -25.30 13.47 5.64
C HIS A 5 -24.25 14.41 5.00
N VAL A 6 -24.17 14.45 3.66
CA VAL A 6 -23.27 15.33 2.90
C VAL A 6 -23.55 16.81 3.18
N SER A 7 -24.82 17.19 3.38
CA SER A 7 -25.22 18.58 3.66
C SER A 7 -24.86 19.06 5.06
N VAL A 8 -24.83 18.18 6.07
CA VAL A 8 -24.67 18.57 7.48
C VAL A 8 -23.22 18.93 7.81
N MET A 9 -22.24 18.16 7.35
CA MET A 9 -20.82 18.46 7.63
C MET A 9 -20.33 19.69 6.84
N GLN A 10 -20.90 19.98 5.67
CA GLN A 10 -20.63 21.22 4.92
C GLN A 10 -21.25 22.45 5.58
N ALA A 11 -22.45 22.30 6.17
CA ALA A 11 -23.15 23.36 6.90
C ALA A 11 -22.40 23.77 8.19
N VAL A 12 -21.79 22.82 8.92
CA VAL A 12 -21.05 23.14 10.15
C VAL A 12 -19.72 23.87 9.86
N ASN A 13 -19.13 23.72 8.68
CA ASN A 13 -17.76 24.19 8.36
C ASN A 13 -17.69 25.58 7.66
N THR A 14 -18.82 26.21 7.33
CA THR A 14 -18.85 27.52 6.65
C THR A 14 -19.15 28.64 7.64
N GLY A 15 -18.16 29.50 7.91
CA GLY A 15 -18.30 30.59 8.87
C GLY A 15 -17.42 31.78 8.49
N LYS A 16 -18.01 32.72 7.76
CA LYS A 16 -17.80 34.19 7.76
C LYS A 16 -18.26 34.74 6.41
N ASP A 17 -19.42 35.41 6.39
CA ASP A 17 -19.67 36.70 5.69
C ASP A 17 -21.11 37.18 5.95
N ASN A 18 -21.27 38.48 6.22
CA ASN A 18 -22.46 39.18 6.73
C ASN A 18 -23.34 39.78 5.60
N ALA A 19 -24.64 39.46 5.53
CA ALA A 19 -25.78 40.26 4.99
C ALA A 19 -27.09 39.41 4.88
N PRO A 20 -28.32 39.99 4.84
CA PRO A 20 -29.41 39.56 5.74
C PRO A 20 -30.53 38.64 5.17
N GLN A 21 -31.07 37.84 6.09
CA GLN A 21 -32.42 37.22 6.20
C GLN A 21 -33.00 36.42 5.01
N GLN A 22 -32.39 35.27 4.74
CA GLN A 22 -33.10 33.99 4.70
C GLN A 22 -32.36 33.06 5.68
N GLN A 23 -33.05 32.29 6.52
CA GLN A 23 -32.38 31.37 7.45
C GLN A 23 -31.57 30.35 6.63
N ASN A 24 -30.27 30.57 6.53
CA ASN A 24 -29.35 29.68 5.83
C ASN A 24 -29.24 28.39 6.66
N SER A 25 -29.34 27.21 6.03
CA SER A 25 -29.22 25.89 6.67
C SER A 25 -28.04 25.72 7.66
N PRO A 26 -26.88 26.40 7.52
CA PRO A 26 -25.80 26.40 8.51
C PRO A 26 -26.15 26.92 9.91
N ASP A 27 -27.00 27.95 10.01
CA ASP A 27 -27.22 28.65 11.28
C ASP A 27 -28.20 27.88 12.16
N ILE A 28 -29.28 27.35 11.59
CA ILE A 28 -30.26 26.54 12.34
C ILE A 28 -29.67 25.21 12.83
N VAL A 29 -28.75 24.59 12.06
CA VAL A 29 -28.03 23.38 12.49
C VAL A 29 -27.15 23.68 13.70
N ARG A 30 -26.41 24.80 13.70
CA ARG A 30 -25.58 25.21 14.83
C ARG A 30 -26.41 25.54 16.07
N ASP A 31 -27.51 26.27 15.90
CA ASP A 31 -28.39 26.66 17.00
C ASP A 31 -28.96 25.41 17.71
N VAL A 32 -29.45 24.42 16.95
CA VAL A 32 -29.95 23.15 17.51
C VAL A 32 -28.85 22.37 18.23
N LEU A 33 -27.66 22.27 17.65
CA LEU A 33 -26.52 21.57 18.27
C LEU A 33 -26.01 22.27 19.54
N SER A 34 -26.20 23.59 19.66
CA SER A 34 -25.84 24.37 20.85
C SER A 34 -26.88 24.27 21.98
N SER A 35 -28.08 23.80 21.67
CA SER A 35 -29.12 23.55 22.65
C SER A 35 -28.79 22.30 23.50
N PRO A 36 -29.28 22.19 24.74
CA PRO A 36 -28.91 21.09 25.63
C PRO A 36 -29.41 19.71 25.16
N GLY A 37 -30.44 19.65 24.31
CA GLY A 37 -31.11 18.41 23.92
C GLY A 37 -31.65 17.59 25.12
N GLN A 38 -32.14 16.39 24.85
CA GLN A 38 -32.59 15.45 25.87
C GLN A 38 -31.65 14.24 25.95
N ALA A 39 -31.40 13.72 27.15
CA ALA A 39 -30.73 12.43 27.26
C ALA A 39 -31.64 11.32 26.69
N LEU A 40 -31.04 10.23 26.23
CA LEU A 40 -31.80 9.01 25.94
C LEU A 40 -32.57 8.56 27.18
N GLU A 41 -33.82 8.15 27.01
CA GLU A 41 -34.58 7.54 28.10
C GLU A 41 -33.85 6.31 28.62
N GLU A 42 -33.81 6.13 29.94
CA GLU A 42 -32.94 5.17 30.63
C GLU A 42 -33.12 3.72 30.13
N ASN A 43 -34.37 3.32 29.86
CA ASN A 43 -34.71 2.01 29.32
C ASN A 43 -34.16 1.79 27.90
N ILE A 44 -34.26 2.80 27.03
CA ILE A 44 -33.76 2.77 25.66
C ILE A 44 -32.23 2.85 25.64
N GLN A 45 -31.65 3.73 26.46
CA GLN A 45 -30.22 3.86 26.64
C GLN A 45 -29.62 2.53 27.08
N LYS A 46 -30.20 1.88 28.11
CA LYS A 46 -29.75 0.57 28.58
C LYS A 46 -29.86 -0.50 27.49
N GLU A 47 -30.98 -0.55 26.77
CA GLU A 47 -31.16 -1.48 25.65
C GLU A 47 -30.09 -1.28 24.56
N MET A 48 -29.78 -0.03 24.20
CA MET A 48 -28.80 0.29 23.17
C MET A 48 -27.37 0.07 23.66
N ASN A 49 -27.05 0.44 24.90
CA ASN A 49 -25.75 0.15 25.52
C ASN A 49 -25.49 -1.36 25.53
N ASP A 50 -26.48 -2.16 25.95
CA ASP A 50 -26.39 -3.62 25.99
C ASP A 50 -26.19 -4.21 24.58
N ARG A 51 -26.78 -3.60 23.54
CA ARG A 51 -26.67 -4.07 22.14
C ARG A 51 -25.37 -3.69 21.46
N PHE A 52 -24.93 -2.45 21.63
CA PHE A 52 -23.74 -1.90 20.98
C PHE A 52 -22.46 -2.10 21.81
N GLN A 53 -22.59 -2.49 23.09
CA GLN A 53 -21.48 -2.57 24.04
C GLN A 53 -20.68 -1.26 24.11
N TYR A 54 -21.41 -0.15 24.08
CA TYR A 54 -20.90 1.22 24.04
C TYR A 54 -21.75 2.08 24.99
N ASP A 55 -21.15 3.11 25.61
CA ASP A 55 -21.86 3.97 26.54
C ASP A 55 -22.44 5.21 25.84
N PHE A 56 -23.76 5.22 25.63
CA PHE A 56 -24.48 6.35 25.06
C PHE A 56 -24.91 7.41 26.10
N SER A 57 -24.34 7.42 27.32
CA SER A 57 -24.69 8.39 28.38
C SER A 57 -24.43 9.84 28.02
N THR A 58 -23.52 10.09 27.08
CA THR A 58 -23.17 11.41 26.59
C THR A 58 -24.05 11.87 25.42
N VAL A 59 -24.90 10.99 24.88
CA VAL A 59 -25.73 11.28 23.70
C VAL A 59 -26.90 12.20 24.03
N ARG A 60 -27.11 13.20 23.18
CA ARG A 60 -28.20 14.17 23.24
C ARG A 60 -29.12 14.04 22.03
N ILE A 61 -30.40 13.81 22.28
CA ILE A 61 -31.45 13.68 21.27
C ILE A 61 -32.21 15.01 21.15
N HIS A 62 -32.40 15.49 19.92
CA HIS A 62 -33.15 16.70 19.60
C HIS A 62 -34.37 16.36 18.74
N THR A 63 -35.56 16.73 19.21
CA THR A 63 -36.85 16.34 18.59
C THR A 63 -37.88 17.46 18.54
N ASP A 64 -37.52 18.66 19.01
CA ASP A 64 -38.41 19.81 19.04
C ASP A 64 -38.64 20.41 17.65
N GLN A 65 -39.43 21.48 17.59
CA GLN A 65 -39.77 22.12 16.32
C GLN A 65 -38.51 22.62 15.58
N GLN A 66 -37.53 23.17 16.30
CA GLN A 66 -36.32 23.70 15.72
C GLN A 66 -35.40 22.58 15.19
N ALA A 67 -35.33 21.45 15.89
CA ALA A 67 -34.67 20.23 15.44
C ALA A 67 -35.28 19.69 14.14
N ALA A 68 -36.61 19.72 14.03
CA ALA A 68 -37.31 19.29 12.82
C ALA A 68 -37.03 20.20 11.62
N GLU A 69 -37.06 21.52 11.83
CA GLU A 69 -36.70 22.52 10.83
C GLU A 69 -35.23 22.37 10.39
N SER A 70 -34.33 22.11 11.34
CA SER A 70 -32.91 21.83 11.07
C SER A 70 -32.73 20.57 10.21
N ALA A 71 -33.34 19.45 10.57
CA ALA A 71 -33.25 18.21 9.81
C ALA A 71 -33.86 18.34 8.40
N ALA A 72 -34.95 19.11 8.24
CA ALA A 72 -35.51 19.42 6.93
C ALA A 72 -34.59 20.31 6.08
N SER A 73 -33.88 21.27 6.68
CA SER A 73 -32.98 22.20 5.98
C SER A 73 -31.77 21.51 5.31
N VAL A 74 -31.47 20.28 5.73
CA VAL A 74 -30.40 19.43 5.19
C VAL A 74 -30.94 18.20 4.44
N ASP A 75 -32.25 18.17 4.16
CA ASP A 75 -32.95 17.07 3.49
C ASP A 75 -32.75 15.70 4.18
N ALA A 76 -32.91 15.67 5.51
CA ALA A 76 -32.73 14.47 6.33
C ALA A 76 -33.97 14.12 7.17
N GLN A 77 -34.19 12.81 7.37
CA GLN A 77 -35.17 12.29 8.34
C GLN A 77 -34.61 12.29 9.77
N ALA A 78 -33.31 12.06 9.90
CA ALA A 78 -32.51 12.25 11.10
C ALA A 78 -31.04 12.43 10.69
N TYR A 79 -30.22 13.00 11.56
CA TYR A 79 -28.76 13.08 11.38
C TYR A 79 -28.02 13.08 12.72
N THR A 80 -26.71 12.80 12.66
CA THR A 80 -25.83 12.70 13.83
C THR A 80 -24.59 13.58 13.68
N VAL A 81 -24.25 14.37 14.70
CA VAL A 81 -23.01 15.17 14.77
C VAL A 81 -22.41 15.06 16.18
N GLY A 82 -21.22 14.48 16.28
CA GLY A 82 -20.60 14.10 17.55
C GLY A 82 -21.53 13.21 18.36
N ASN A 83 -21.89 13.69 19.55
CA ASN A 83 -22.80 13.02 20.47
C ASN A 83 -24.25 13.54 20.35
N HIS A 84 -24.58 14.33 19.32
CA HIS A 84 -25.93 14.86 19.12
C HIS A 84 -26.63 14.13 17.98
N VAL A 85 -27.86 13.67 18.22
CA VAL A 85 -28.74 13.07 17.22
C VAL A 85 -29.99 13.93 17.06
N VAL A 86 -30.29 14.34 15.84
CA VAL A 86 -31.39 15.26 15.53
C VAL A 86 -32.41 14.53 14.67
N PHE A 87 -33.68 14.54 15.07
CA PHE A 87 -34.77 13.88 14.34
C PHE A 87 -35.72 14.90 13.72
N ASN A 88 -36.16 14.62 12.49
CA ASN A 88 -37.23 15.37 11.86
C ASN A 88 -38.60 15.07 12.53
N ARG A 89 -39.61 15.89 12.26
CA ARG A 89 -40.95 15.80 12.85
C ARG A 89 -41.51 14.38 12.70
N GLY A 90 -41.86 13.77 13.84
CA GLY A 90 -42.45 12.44 13.89
C GLY A 90 -41.50 11.28 13.58
N GLN A 91 -40.19 11.51 13.44
CA GLN A 91 -39.20 10.45 13.17
C GLN A 91 -38.63 9.83 14.45
N TYR A 92 -38.62 10.56 15.58
CA TYR A 92 -38.28 9.99 16.88
C TYR A 92 -39.47 9.24 17.47
N ALA A 93 -39.50 7.93 17.24
CA ALA A 93 -40.52 7.02 17.76
C ALA A 93 -39.88 5.75 18.33
N PRO A 94 -39.13 5.87 19.45
CA PRO A 94 -38.23 4.81 19.93
C PRO A 94 -38.97 3.58 20.48
N THR A 95 -40.29 3.65 20.66
CA THR A 95 -41.12 2.49 21.02
C THR A 95 -41.57 1.69 19.79
N SER A 96 -41.60 2.31 18.60
CA SER A 96 -41.98 1.67 17.33
C SER A 96 -40.82 0.89 16.71
N SER A 97 -41.09 -0.17 15.96
CA SER A 97 -40.04 -0.95 15.28
C SER A 97 -39.24 -0.13 14.28
N ARG A 98 -39.92 0.74 13.52
CA ARG A 98 -39.29 1.63 12.54
C ARG A 98 -38.43 2.70 13.22
N GLY A 99 -38.97 3.37 14.24
CA GLY A 99 -38.24 4.39 14.98
C GLY A 99 -37.06 3.83 15.80
N ARG A 100 -37.15 2.59 16.30
CA ARG A 100 -35.98 1.89 16.88
C ARG A 100 -34.88 1.66 15.85
N GLN A 101 -35.25 1.26 14.62
CA GLN A 101 -34.25 1.02 13.59
C GLN A 101 -33.58 2.34 13.14
N SER A 102 -34.34 3.44 13.04
CA SER A 102 -33.79 4.77 12.80
C SER A 102 -32.88 5.22 13.96
N LEU A 103 -33.29 5.03 15.22
CA LEU A 103 -32.46 5.38 16.36
C LEU A 103 -31.16 4.55 16.43
N SER A 104 -31.24 3.24 16.19
CA SER A 104 -30.04 2.39 16.15
C SER A 104 -29.10 2.75 15.00
N HIS A 105 -29.63 3.22 13.87
CA HIS A 105 -28.83 3.72 12.74
C HIS A 105 -28.03 4.96 13.14
N GLU A 106 -28.71 5.95 13.73
CA GLU A 106 -28.05 7.19 14.17
C GLU A 106 -27.05 6.97 15.33
N LEU A 107 -27.36 6.08 16.28
CA LEU A 107 -26.40 5.74 17.35
C LEU A 107 -25.16 5.02 16.83
N ALA A 108 -25.25 4.28 15.71
CA ALA A 108 -24.07 3.72 15.06
C ALA A 108 -23.15 4.84 14.52
N HIS A 109 -23.72 5.95 14.03
CA HIS A 109 -22.95 7.12 13.60
C HIS A 109 -22.21 7.82 14.76
N VAL A 110 -22.78 7.86 15.97
CA VAL A 110 -22.09 8.40 17.17
C VAL A 110 -20.77 7.64 17.40
N ILE A 111 -20.82 6.31 17.39
CA ILE A 111 -19.64 5.45 17.58
C ILE A 111 -18.62 5.65 16.45
N GLN A 112 -19.09 5.80 15.21
CA GLN A 112 -18.21 6.01 14.06
C GLN A 112 -17.48 7.37 14.11
N GLN A 113 -18.16 8.43 14.57
CA GLN A 113 -17.61 9.79 14.63
C GLN A 113 -16.56 9.95 15.75
N GLU A 114 -16.73 9.32 16.91
CA GLU A 114 -15.68 9.31 17.94
C GLU A 114 -14.37 8.66 17.46
N GLY A 115 -14.47 7.63 16.60
CA GLY A 115 -13.29 6.98 16.01
C GLY A 115 -12.55 7.81 14.96
N THR A 116 -13.19 8.82 14.38
CA THR A 116 -12.61 9.69 13.34
C THR A 116 -11.96 10.96 13.89
N ALA A 117 -12.26 11.36 15.13
CA ALA A 117 -11.67 12.53 15.78
C ALA A 117 -10.14 12.45 15.97
N MET A 118 -9.51 11.28 15.74
CA MET A 118 -8.07 11.09 15.81
C MET A 118 -7.35 11.05 14.44
N CYS A 119 -8.04 11.25 13.32
CA CYS A 119 -7.40 11.19 11.99
C CYS A 119 -8.02 12.22 11.02
N SER A 120 -7.49 13.44 11.02
CA SER A 120 -7.89 14.50 10.07
C SER A 120 -6.91 14.59 8.90
N ALA A 121 -7.08 13.76 7.86
CA ALA A 121 -6.49 13.96 6.51
C ALA A 121 -6.95 12.93 5.44
N ILE A 122 -8.24 12.57 5.36
CA ILE A 122 -8.77 11.67 4.30
C ILE A 122 -9.99 12.32 3.62
N PRO A 123 -10.16 12.24 2.28
CA PRO A 123 -11.33 12.80 1.59
C PRO A 123 -12.64 12.18 2.08
N LEU A 124 -13.56 13.02 2.58
CA LEU A 124 -14.77 12.61 3.32
C LEU A 124 -15.79 11.77 2.53
N GLY A 125 -15.80 11.83 1.19
CA GLY A 125 -16.84 11.18 0.37
C GLY A 125 -16.82 9.65 0.38
N ALA A 126 -15.64 9.02 0.44
CA ALA A 126 -15.51 7.55 0.37
C ALA A 126 -15.66 6.84 1.73
N LEU A 127 -15.50 7.58 2.84
CA LEU A 127 -15.76 7.09 4.20
C LEU A 127 -17.27 7.01 4.48
N HIS A 128 -18.06 7.84 3.80
CA HIS A 128 -19.48 8.04 4.07
C HIS A 128 -20.37 6.87 3.59
N ASP A 129 -20.18 6.41 2.34
CA ASP A 129 -21.00 5.31 1.79
C ASP A 129 -20.78 3.97 2.53
N SER A 130 -19.58 3.76 3.07
CA SER A 130 -19.27 2.59 3.90
C SER A 130 -19.88 2.71 5.30
N ALA A 131 -19.95 3.92 5.85
CA ALA A 131 -20.54 4.19 7.16
C ALA A 131 -22.06 3.99 7.15
N GLU A 132 -22.74 4.44 6.09
CA GLU A 132 -24.18 4.26 5.89
C GLU A 132 -24.57 2.79 5.71
N GLN A 133 -23.79 2.01 4.94
CA GLN A 133 -24.03 0.58 4.76
C GLN A 133 -23.81 -0.22 6.06
N GLU A 134 -22.88 0.19 6.91
CA GLU A 134 -22.61 -0.40 8.23
C GLU A 134 -23.74 -0.11 9.23
N ALA A 135 -24.22 1.15 9.28
CA ALA A 135 -25.34 1.57 10.11
C ALA A 135 -26.66 0.85 9.72
N ASP A 136 -26.92 0.70 8.42
CA ASP A 136 -28.08 -0.04 7.89
C ASP A 136 -28.07 -1.53 8.29
N GLN A 137 -26.88 -2.16 8.35
CA GLN A 137 -26.76 -3.57 8.74
C GLN A 137 -27.02 -3.78 10.24
N LEU A 138 -26.55 -2.86 11.09
CA LEU A 138 -26.79 -2.89 12.53
C LEU A 138 -28.28 -2.65 12.85
N SER A 139 -28.92 -1.76 12.09
CA SER A 139 -30.35 -1.45 12.18
C SER A 139 -31.26 -2.63 11.84
N ARG A 140 -30.88 -3.51 10.92
CA ARG A 140 -31.71 -4.66 10.46
C ARG A 140 -31.79 -5.84 11.46
N GLY A 141 -30.94 -5.89 12.48
CA GLY A 141 -30.95 -6.91 13.53
C GLY A 141 -32.14 -6.86 14.50
N VAL A 142 -33.00 -5.84 14.38
CA VAL A 142 -34.09 -5.54 15.33
C VAL A 142 -35.37 -6.39 15.12
N ARG A 143 -35.47 -7.19 14.04
CA ARG A 143 -36.78 -7.71 13.57
C ARG A 143 -37.31 -9.02 14.17
N TYR A 144 -36.57 -9.76 14.99
CA TYR A 144 -37.13 -10.96 15.63
C TYR A 144 -36.59 -11.14 17.04
N GLY A 145 -37.49 -11.07 18.04
CA GLY A 145 -37.21 -11.32 19.46
C GLY A 145 -36.82 -12.77 19.79
N ARG A 146 -35.80 -13.30 19.13
CA ARG A 146 -35.06 -14.48 19.57
C ARG A 146 -33.82 -13.99 20.28
N GLN A 147 -33.72 -14.22 21.60
CA GLN A 147 -32.45 -14.13 22.31
C GLN A 147 -31.48 -15.15 21.71
N PRO A 148 -30.36 -14.76 21.09
CA PRO A 148 -29.28 -15.69 20.88
C PRO A 148 -28.45 -15.69 22.17
N LEU A 149 -28.31 -16.86 22.78
CA LEU A 149 -27.28 -17.14 23.78
C LEU A 149 -25.92 -16.90 23.13
N VAL A 150 -25.41 -15.66 23.21
CA VAL A 150 -24.06 -15.33 22.75
C VAL A 150 -23.38 -14.54 23.85
N ARG A 151 -22.78 -15.30 24.78
CA ARG A 151 -21.57 -14.85 25.46
C ARG A 151 -20.44 -14.77 24.43
N ARG A 152 -20.37 -13.68 23.66
CA ARG A 152 -19.17 -13.26 22.95
C ARG A 152 -19.17 -11.74 22.86
N PRO A 153 -18.07 -11.04 23.21
CA PRO A 153 -17.90 -9.68 22.74
C PRO A 153 -17.78 -9.73 21.22
N LEU A 154 -18.69 -9.08 20.50
CA LEU A 154 -18.55 -8.80 19.07
C LEU A 154 -17.39 -7.80 18.93
N THR A 155 -16.16 -8.33 18.80
CA THR A 155 -15.06 -7.55 18.24
C THR A 155 -15.39 -7.35 16.76
N LEU A 156 -15.75 -6.12 16.40
CA LEU A 156 -16.04 -5.68 15.04
C LEU A 156 -14.98 -6.22 14.06
N MET A 157 -15.37 -7.08 13.13
CA MET A 157 -14.48 -7.73 12.16
C MET A 157 -14.31 -6.82 10.94
N ARG A 158 -13.59 -5.70 11.06
CA ARG A 158 -13.29 -4.84 9.90
C ARG A 158 -12.20 -5.51 9.05
N GLN A 159 -12.57 -6.02 7.88
CA GLN A 159 -11.58 -6.49 6.91
C GLN A 159 -10.78 -5.30 6.37
N PRO A 160 -9.44 -5.41 6.24
CA PRO A 160 -8.64 -4.33 5.69
C PRO A 160 -9.08 -3.98 4.27
N THR A 161 -9.33 -2.70 3.97
CA THR A 161 -9.75 -2.20 2.64
C THR A 161 -8.63 -1.50 1.89
N SER A 162 -7.46 -1.38 2.52
CA SER A 162 -6.22 -0.94 1.89
C SER A 162 -4.99 -1.55 2.55
N LEU A 163 -3.86 -1.54 1.87
CA LEU A 163 -2.60 -2.06 2.40
C LEU A 163 -2.25 -1.36 3.73
N GLN A 164 -2.47 -0.05 3.83
CA GLN A 164 -2.23 0.73 5.06
C GLN A 164 -3.10 0.29 6.25
N THR A 165 -4.33 -0.15 6.00
CA THR A 165 -5.26 -0.60 7.07
C THR A 165 -4.92 -1.97 7.63
N ILE A 166 -4.03 -2.73 6.98
CA ILE A 166 -3.51 -3.98 7.52
C ILE A 166 -2.58 -3.65 8.71
N PRO A 167 -2.69 -4.34 9.85
CA PRO A 167 -1.77 -4.17 10.97
C PRO A 167 -0.31 -4.29 10.52
N LEU A 168 0.58 -3.41 11.01
CA LEU A 168 1.98 -3.40 10.60
C LEU A 168 2.67 -4.77 10.82
N SER A 169 2.29 -5.48 11.88
CA SER A 169 2.79 -6.84 12.16
C SER A 169 2.48 -7.85 11.05
N GLU A 170 1.35 -7.68 10.35
CA GLU A 170 0.95 -8.53 9.22
C GLU A 170 1.56 -8.03 7.91
N ARG A 171 1.60 -6.70 7.69
CA ARG A 171 2.27 -6.10 6.53
C ARG A 171 3.73 -6.48 6.41
N ARG A 172 4.42 -6.68 7.54
CA ARG A 172 5.83 -7.11 7.57
C ARG A 172 6.06 -8.48 6.95
N ALA A 173 5.04 -9.33 6.88
CA ALA A 173 5.11 -10.61 6.19
C ALA A 173 4.82 -10.50 4.68
N ILE A 174 4.19 -9.41 4.24
CA ILE A 174 3.81 -9.21 2.84
C ILE A 174 5.06 -8.86 2.01
N GLN A 175 5.26 -9.60 0.94
CA GLN A 175 6.31 -9.37 -0.07
C GLN A 175 5.70 -8.94 -1.41
N VAL A 176 6.32 -7.98 -2.09
CA VAL A 176 5.98 -7.62 -3.46
C VAL A 176 6.49 -8.70 -4.40
N SER A 177 5.60 -9.25 -5.22
CA SER A 177 5.92 -10.21 -6.25
C SER A 177 6.41 -9.47 -7.50
N THR A 178 7.61 -9.82 -7.94
CA THR A 178 8.22 -9.38 -9.20
C THR A 178 8.20 -10.48 -10.26
N MET A 179 7.45 -11.57 -10.01
CA MET A 179 7.35 -12.67 -10.94
C MET A 179 6.55 -12.25 -12.18
N ALA A 180 7.17 -12.32 -13.36
CA ALA A 180 6.53 -11.91 -14.60
C ALA A 180 5.26 -12.73 -14.89
N VAL A 181 4.13 -12.03 -15.07
CA VAL A 181 2.85 -12.61 -15.50
C VAL A 181 2.32 -11.82 -16.69
N THR A 182 1.69 -12.51 -17.64
CA THR A 182 0.91 -11.88 -18.71
C THR A 182 -0.53 -12.33 -18.55
N ILE A 183 -1.44 -11.35 -18.42
CA ILE A 183 -2.88 -11.60 -18.31
C ILE A 183 -3.47 -11.49 -19.72
N PRO A 184 -3.87 -12.61 -20.36
CA PRO A 184 -4.42 -12.55 -21.71
C PRO A 184 -5.76 -11.82 -21.74
N ASN A 185 -6.03 -11.04 -22.79
CA ASN A 185 -7.33 -10.37 -22.95
C ASN A 185 -8.50 -11.37 -22.90
N ALA A 186 -8.32 -12.60 -23.41
CA ALA A 186 -9.32 -13.65 -23.32
C ALA A 186 -9.68 -14.02 -21.87
N ARG A 187 -8.73 -13.95 -20.92
CA ARG A 187 -9.00 -14.17 -19.49
C ARG A 187 -9.78 -13.00 -18.88
N ILE A 188 -9.43 -11.76 -19.24
CA ILE A 188 -10.20 -10.58 -18.82
C ILE A 188 -11.65 -10.71 -19.32
N VAL A 189 -11.85 -10.99 -20.61
CA VAL A 189 -13.19 -11.18 -21.18
C VAL A 189 -13.95 -12.30 -20.46
N ALA A 190 -13.32 -13.44 -20.17
CA ALA A 190 -13.98 -14.55 -19.50
C ALA A 190 -14.50 -14.19 -18.10
N PHE A 191 -13.73 -13.43 -17.30
CA PHE A 191 -14.09 -13.09 -15.93
C PHE A 191 -15.05 -11.90 -15.79
N PHE A 192 -15.03 -10.97 -16.73
CA PHE A 192 -15.83 -9.74 -16.65
C PHE A 192 -17.09 -9.75 -17.53
N ARG A 193 -17.19 -10.65 -18.51
CA ARG A 193 -18.41 -10.81 -19.30
C ARG A 193 -19.56 -11.30 -18.41
N LEU A 194 -20.72 -10.67 -18.55
CA LEU A 194 -21.98 -11.17 -18.01
C LEU A 194 -22.70 -12.04 -19.05
N MET A 195 -23.22 -13.18 -18.59
CA MET A 195 -24.16 -14.01 -19.34
C MET A 195 -25.56 -13.36 -19.32
N PRO A 196 -26.48 -13.77 -20.22
CA PRO A 196 -27.88 -13.29 -20.19
C PRO A 196 -28.58 -13.48 -18.85
N SER A 197 -28.13 -14.46 -18.04
CA SER A 197 -28.60 -14.70 -16.67
C SER A 197 -28.13 -13.66 -15.65
N GLY A 198 -27.31 -12.69 -16.05
CA GLY A 198 -26.67 -11.71 -15.15
C GLY A 198 -25.47 -12.27 -14.37
N ASN A 199 -25.16 -13.56 -14.52
CA ASN A 199 -24.00 -14.18 -13.89
C ASN A 199 -22.72 -13.95 -14.73
N PRO A 200 -21.53 -13.85 -14.10
CA PRO A 200 -20.26 -13.82 -14.82
C PRO A 200 -20.02 -15.09 -15.65
N GLY A 201 -19.35 -14.95 -16.80
CA GLY A 201 -19.05 -16.05 -17.72
C GLY A 201 -18.14 -17.12 -17.11
N GLU A 202 -17.13 -16.72 -16.34
CA GLU A 202 -16.30 -17.61 -15.53
C GLU A 202 -16.05 -16.98 -14.15
N ARG A 203 -15.96 -17.81 -13.10
CA ARG A 203 -15.59 -17.38 -11.75
C ARG A 203 -14.46 -18.23 -11.21
N ARG A 204 -13.53 -17.60 -10.50
CA ARG A 204 -12.45 -18.27 -9.77
C ARG A 204 -12.46 -17.85 -8.30
N SER A 205 -12.05 -18.76 -7.42
CA SER A 205 -11.93 -18.52 -5.98
C SER A 205 -10.84 -19.39 -5.40
N VAL A 206 -10.17 -18.88 -4.37
CA VAL A 206 -9.03 -19.54 -3.68
C VAL A 206 -9.29 -19.69 -2.17
N GLY A 207 -10.57 -19.69 -1.77
CA GLY A 207 -10.96 -19.82 -0.36
C GLY A 207 -10.60 -18.61 0.52
N ALA A 208 -10.20 -17.49 -0.10
CA ALA A 208 -9.95 -16.22 0.57
C ALA A 208 -11.23 -15.38 0.63
N THR A 209 -11.35 -14.55 1.66
CA THR A 209 -12.36 -13.48 1.63
C THR A 209 -11.85 -12.29 0.84
N ASN A 210 -12.62 -11.82 -0.13
CA ASN A 210 -12.23 -10.67 -0.94
C ASN A 210 -12.57 -9.37 -0.21
N SER A 211 -11.60 -8.46 -0.14
CA SER A 211 -11.77 -7.09 0.32
C SER A 211 -11.34 -6.12 -0.79
N TYR A 212 -11.93 -4.92 -0.81
CA TYR A 212 -11.77 -3.99 -1.92
C TYR A 212 -11.51 -2.59 -1.41
N SER A 213 -10.66 -1.84 -2.11
CA SER A 213 -10.58 -0.40 -1.92
C SER A 213 -11.94 0.27 -2.25
N PRO A 214 -12.32 1.36 -1.55
CA PRO A 214 -13.66 1.96 -1.70
C PRO A 214 -13.99 2.44 -3.11
N ASN A 215 -12.97 2.81 -3.88
CA ASN A 215 -13.10 3.32 -5.24
C ASN A 215 -13.40 2.24 -6.31
N ILE A 216 -13.37 0.94 -5.96
CA ILE A 216 -13.67 -0.13 -6.94
C ILE A 216 -15.19 -0.26 -7.13
N PRO A 217 -15.71 -0.02 -8.36
CA PRO A 217 -17.13 -0.18 -8.66
C PRO A 217 -17.63 -1.60 -8.40
N ALA A 218 -18.85 -1.73 -7.89
CA ALA A 218 -19.47 -3.02 -7.57
C ALA A 218 -19.49 -4.00 -8.77
N ALA A 219 -19.70 -3.47 -9.99
CA ALA A 219 -19.73 -4.25 -11.22
C ALA A 219 -18.40 -4.97 -11.53
N LEU A 220 -17.26 -4.43 -11.07
CA LEU A 220 -15.93 -4.99 -11.35
C LEU A 220 -15.48 -6.01 -10.30
N LYS A 221 -16.09 -6.02 -9.12
CA LYS A 221 -15.60 -6.78 -7.95
C LYS A 221 -15.47 -8.28 -8.19
N VAL A 222 -16.44 -8.88 -8.91
CA VAL A 222 -16.43 -10.33 -9.17
C VAL A 222 -15.38 -10.73 -10.20
N GLY A 223 -15.21 -9.92 -11.26
CA GLY A 223 -14.17 -10.14 -12.26
C GLY A 223 -12.77 -9.94 -11.67
N LEU A 224 -12.57 -8.89 -10.88
CA LEU A 224 -11.31 -8.64 -10.17
C LEU A 224 -10.99 -9.75 -9.16
N ALA A 225 -11.96 -10.23 -8.38
CA ALA A 225 -11.76 -11.39 -7.51
C ALA A 225 -11.31 -12.63 -8.30
N SER A 226 -11.88 -12.85 -9.48
CA SER A 226 -11.50 -13.98 -10.33
C SER A 226 -10.09 -13.82 -10.92
N ILE A 227 -9.68 -12.60 -11.27
CA ILE A 227 -8.29 -12.29 -11.64
C ILE A 227 -7.34 -12.61 -10.49
N GLY A 228 -7.59 -12.09 -9.28
CA GLY A 228 -6.74 -12.36 -8.11
C GLY A 228 -6.65 -13.86 -7.79
N ALA A 229 -7.77 -14.57 -7.85
CA ALA A 229 -7.82 -16.02 -7.68
C ALA A 229 -7.04 -16.77 -8.77
N TRP A 230 -7.12 -16.33 -10.04
CA TRP A 230 -6.38 -16.93 -11.15
C TRP A 230 -4.87 -16.68 -11.03
N ILE A 231 -4.43 -15.47 -10.68
CA ILE A 231 -3.01 -15.17 -10.45
C ILE A 231 -2.46 -16.03 -9.29
N GLN A 232 -3.24 -16.21 -8.23
CA GLN A 232 -2.85 -17.03 -7.09
C GLN A 232 -2.78 -18.52 -7.45
N GLY A 233 -3.84 -19.07 -8.06
CA GLY A 233 -4.00 -20.51 -8.25
C GLY A 233 -3.42 -21.09 -9.55
N ASP A 234 -3.43 -20.32 -10.63
CA ASP A 234 -3.06 -20.82 -11.97
C ASP A 234 -1.65 -20.37 -12.38
N THR A 235 -1.15 -19.22 -11.87
CA THR A 235 0.20 -18.71 -12.23
C THR A 235 1.22 -18.81 -11.09
N ASN A 236 0.79 -19.09 -9.86
CA ASN A 236 1.62 -19.07 -8.64
C ASN A 236 2.31 -17.72 -8.36
N ALA A 237 1.87 -16.62 -8.99
CA ALA A 237 2.57 -15.33 -8.88
C ALA A 237 2.18 -14.52 -7.64
N LEU A 238 1.18 -14.98 -6.91
CA LEU A 238 0.66 -14.34 -5.71
C LEU A 238 0.59 -15.34 -4.55
N PRO A 239 1.74 -15.86 -4.06
CA PRO A 239 1.77 -16.75 -2.90
C PRO A 239 1.16 -16.10 -1.64
N LEU A 240 0.85 -16.89 -0.61
CA LEU A 240 0.34 -16.35 0.65
C LEU A 240 1.36 -15.36 1.27
N ASN A 241 0.85 -14.24 1.77
CA ASN A 241 1.61 -13.07 2.23
C ASN A 241 2.44 -12.43 1.11
N SER A 242 1.81 -12.20 -0.04
CA SER A 242 2.42 -11.44 -1.11
C SER A 242 1.44 -10.46 -1.78
N SER A 243 2.00 -9.55 -2.54
CA SER A 243 1.28 -8.52 -3.26
C SER A 243 1.82 -8.38 -4.67
N ILE A 244 0.94 -8.27 -5.66
CA ILE A 244 1.32 -8.05 -7.07
C ILE A 244 0.51 -6.90 -7.64
N GLU A 245 1.14 -6.03 -8.42
CA GLU A 245 0.45 -5.02 -9.20
C GLU A 245 0.40 -5.45 -10.66
N VAL A 246 -0.75 -5.29 -11.31
CA VAL A 246 -0.93 -5.58 -12.73
C VAL A 246 -1.78 -4.51 -13.40
N ASP A 247 -1.46 -4.19 -14.65
CA ASP A 247 -2.33 -3.34 -15.48
C ASP A 247 -3.48 -4.18 -16.06
N LEU A 248 -4.69 -3.66 -15.95
CA LEU A 248 -5.90 -4.22 -16.54
C LEU A 248 -6.65 -3.15 -17.32
N ASP A 249 -6.91 -3.39 -18.60
CA ASP A 249 -7.84 -2.58 -19.38
C ASP A 249 -9.26 -3.12 -19.20
N LEU A 250 -10.04 -2.43 -18.36
CA LEU A 250 -11.43 -2.77 -18.07
C LEU A 250 -12.43 -1.80 -18.72
N SER A 251 -11.99 -1.03 -19.71
CA SER A 251 -12.82 0.00 -20.38
C SER A 251 -14.10 -0.60 -20.99
N ASN A 252 -14.02 -1.81 -21.53
CA ASN A 252 -15.17 -2.54 -22.09
C ASN A 252 -16.13 -3.11 -21.03
N PHE A 253 -15.81 -2.99 -19.73
CA PHE A 253 -16.56 -3.57 -18.62
C PHE A 253 -17.01 -2.51 -17.59
N GLY A 254 -16.97 -1.23 -17.95
CA GLY A 254 -17.35 -0.12 -17.06
C GLY A 254 -16.26 0.30 -16.07
N GLY A 255 -15.00 -0.10 -16.31
CA GLY A 255 -13.82 0.40 -15.61
C GLY A 255 -12.97 1.32 -16.49
N SER A 256 -11.76 1.65 -16.03
CA SER A 256 -10.72 2.30 -16.83
C SER A 256 -9.52 1.37 -17.00
N HIS A 257 -8.59 1.73 -17.90
CA HIS A 257 -7.27 1.11 -17.93
C HIS A 257 -6.46 1.57 -16.71
N SER A 258 -6.33 0.67 -15.73
CA SER A 258 -5.78 0.98 -14.41
C SER A 258 -4.80 -0.10 -13.94
N THR A 259 -3.90 0.31 -13.06
CA THR A 259 -3.08 -0.60 -12.27
C THR A 259 -3.87 -1.04 -11.04
N TYR A 260 -4.03 -2.35 -10.88
CA TYR A 260 -4.66 -2.96 -9.71
C TYR A 260 -3.62 -3.71 -8.89
N ARG A 261 -3.69 -3.57 -7.57
CA ARG A 261 -2.90 -4.37 -6.62
C ARG A 261 -3.76 -5.48 -6.05
N PHE A 262 -3.24 -6.69 -6.09
CA PHE A 262 -3.79 -7.85 -5.43
C PHE A 262 -2.85 -8.24 -4.31
N THR A 263 -3.33 -8.26 -3.07
CA THR A 263 -2.57 -8.63 -1.89
C THR A 263 -3.24 -9.82 -1.21
N TYR A 264 -2.57 -10.96 -1.22
CA TYR A 264 -3.06 -12.19 -0.62
C TYR A 264 -2.32 -12.45 0.69
N PHE A 265 -3.00 -12.41 1.84
CA PHE A 265 -2.35 -12.46 3.16
C PHE A 265 -3.22 -13.14 4.22
N THR A 266 -2.60 -13.62 5.30
CA THR A 266 -3.32 -14.08 6.50
C THR A 266 -3.64 -12.89 7.38
N HIS A 267 -4.92 -12.68 7.66
CA HIS A 267 -5.39 -11.67 8.61
C HIS A 267 -5.84 -12.33 9.92
N ALA A 268 -5.37 -11.81 11.06
CA ALA A 268 -5.81 -12.23 12.37
C ALA A 268 -6.82 -11.24 12.95
N SER A 269 -7.97 -11.75 13.39
CA SER A 269 -8.99 -10.97 14.08
C SER A 269 -9.24 -11.50 15.50
N GLY A 270 -9.69 -10.63 16.41
CA GLY A 270 -9.86 -10.98 17.83
C GLY A 270 -8.55 -10.99 18.65
N ARG A 271 -8.64 -11.33 19.95
CA ARG A 271 -7.50 -11.36 20.88
C ARG A 271 -7.54 -12.59 21.78
N GLY A 272 -6.37 -13.05 22.24
CA GLY A 272 -6.26 -14.18 23.17
C GLY A 272 -6.91 -15.46 22.62
N ARG A 273 -7.77 -16.12 23.42
CA ARG A 273 -8.46 -17.37 23.05
C ARG A 273 -9.52 -17.21 21.96
N SER A 274 -9.90 -15.98 21.58
CA SER A 274 -10.86 -15.71 20.49
C SER A 274 -10.18 -15.35 19.16
N ARG A 275 -8.84 -15.43 19.08
CA ARG A 275 -8.10 -15.09 17.87
C ARG A 275 -8.45 -16.09 16.76
N THR A 276 -8.94 -15.58 15.64
CA THR A 276 -9.17 -16.35 14.40
C THR A 276 -8.29 -15.82 13.29
N THR A 277 -7.91 -16.70 12.37
CA THR A 277 -7.13 -16.34 11.19
C THR A 277 -7.92 -16.69 9.93
N ALA A 278 -7.95 -15.77 8.97
CA ALA A 278 -8.55 -16.00 7.66
C ALA A 278 -7.62 -15.45 6.59
N ASN A 279 -7.64 -16.06 5.40
CA ASN A 279 -6.93 -15.51 4.26
C ASN A 279 -7.79 -14.44 3.59
N ILE A 280 -7.18 -13.30 3.29
CA ILE A 280 -7.82 -12.16 2.62
C ILE A 280 -7.16 -11.94 1.27
N MET A 281 -7.98 -11.72 0.25
CA MET A 281 -7.58 -11.17 -1.04
C MET A 281 -7.99 -9.70 -1.06
N LEU A 282 -7.07 -8.81 -0.72
CA LEU A 282 -7.27 -7.38 -0.80
C LEU A 282 -7.00 -6.92 -2.24
N ILE A 283 -7.95 -6.19 -2.82
CA ILE A 283 -7.88 -5.68 -4.18
C ILE A 283 -7.98 -4.17 -4.13
N GLU A 284 -6.94 -3.48 -4.59
CA GLU A 284 -6.87 -2.02 -4.63
C GLU A 284 -6.74 -1.53 -6.07
N GLN A 285 -7.45 -0.47 -6.44
CA GLN A 285 -7.13 0.29 -7.65
C GLN A 285 -6.09 1.36 -7.28
N VAL A 286 -4.84 1.14 -7.70
CA VAL A 286 -3.69 1.99 -7.34
C VAL A 286 -3.74 3.33 -8.08
N GLY A 287 -4.17 3.30 -9.34
CA GLY A 287 -4.30 4.48 -10.19
C GLY A 287 -4.45 4.10 -11.66
N ASN A 288 -4.58 5.09 -12.54
CA ASN A 288 -4.61 4.87 -13.98
C ASN A 288 -3.31 4.21 -14.45
N ALA A 289 -3.40 3.29 -15.41
CA ALA A 289 -2.23 2.64 -15.97
C ALA A 289 -1.34 3.70 -16.64
N VAL A 290 -0.04 3.66 -16.37
CA VAL A 290 0.91 4.57 -16.99
C VAL A 290 1.34 3.97 -18.32
N ALA A 291 1.15 4.72 -19.40
CA ALA A 291 1.56 4.28 -20.73
C ALA A 291 3.05 3.96 -20.77
N ALA A 292 3.42 2.96 -21.57
CA ALA A 292 4.82 2.68 -21.85
C ALA A 292 5.49 3.92 -22.45
N PRO A 293 6.77 4.18 -22.12
CA PRO A 293 7.49 5.29 -22.75
C PRO A 293 7.57 5.05 -24.26
N ALA A 294 7.47 6.12 -25.05
CA ALA A 294 7.61 6.02 -26.50
C ALA A 294 9.03 5.54 -26.84
N GLY A 295 9.12 4.55 -27.74
CA GLY A 295 10.40 4.00 -28.18
C GLY A 295 11.32 5.09 -28.74
N GLN A 296 12.60 5.05 -28.35
CA GLN A 296 13.60 6.04 -28.75
C GLN A 296 14.86 5.33 -29.24
N ALA A 297 15.45 5.82 -30.33
CA ALA A 297 16.72 5.29 -30.82
C ALA A 297 17.84 5.47 -29.78
N ALA A 298 18.54 4.39 -29.48
CA ALA A 298 19.70 4.39 -28.61
C ALA A 298 20.90 5.09 -29.29
N PRO A 299 21.58 6.03 -28.62
CA PRO A 299 22.80 6.64 -29.14
C PRO A 299 23.98 5.66 -29.07
N ALA A 300 24.99 5.89 -29.90
CA ALA A 300 26.07 4.93 -30.09
C ALA A 300 26.96 4.67 -28.84
N ASN A 301 27.26 5.72 -28.07
CA ASN A 301 28.31 5.64 -27.02
C ASN A 301 27.87 6.18 -25.66
N SER A 302 27.11 7.28 -25.65
CA SER A 302 26.72 7.95 -24.41
C SER A 302 25.44 8.74 -24.58
N PHE A 303 24.80 9.04 -23.45
CA PHE A 303 23.57 9.82 -23.40
C PHE A 303 23.47 10.58 -22.08
N THR A 304 22.59 11.59 -22.06
CA THR A 304 22.37 12.43 -20.89
C THR A 304 20.93 12.35 -20.39
N ILE A 305 20.78 12.44 -19.06
CA ILE A 305 19.52 12.65 -18.34
C ILE A 305 19.76 13.80 -17.36
N GLY A 306 19.09 14.93 -17.56
CA GLY A 306 19.43 16.16 -16.85
C GLY A 306 20.88 16.58 -17.14
N SER A 307 21.68 16.78 -16.09
CA SER A 307 23.10 17.12 -16.18
C SER A 307 24.03 15.91 -16.09
N SER A 308 23.51 14.70 -15.89
CA SER A 308 24.31 13.49 -15.75
C SER A 308 24.50 12.79 -17.09
N THR A 309 25.74 12.36 -17.37
CA THR A 309 26.11 11.57 -18.54
C THR A 309 26.27 10.10 -18.18
N PHE A 310 25.80 9.23 -19.05
CA PHE A 310 25.89 7.78 -18.95
C PHE A 310 26.50 7.21 -20.22
N ASN A 311 27.19 6.09 -20.11
CA ASN A 311 27.74 5.38 -21.28
C ASN A 311 26.78 4.25 -21.69
N LEU A 312 26.79 3.91 -22.97
CA LEU A 312 25.96 2.86 -23.54
C LEU A 312 26.84 1.95 -24.40
N SER A 313 26.60 0.64 -24.30
CA SER A 313 27.21 -0.36 -25.17
C SER A 313 26.23 -1.51 -25.43
N GLY A 314 26.56 -2.35 -26.42
CA GLY A 314 25.68 -3.43 -26.87
C GLY A 314 24.55 -2.95 -27.79
N THR A 315 23.64 -3.87 -28.11
CA THR A 315 22.55 -3.62 -29.07
C THR A 315 21.23 -3.43 -28.34
N TRP A 316 20.68 -2.22 -28.40
CA TRP A 316 19.43 -1.85 -27.73
C TRP A 316 18.29 -1.72 -28.74
N THR A 317 17.12 -2.26 -28.41
CA THR A 317 15.89 -1.86 -29.11
C THR A 317 15.41 -0.48 -28.63
N ASN A 318 14.56 0.15 -29.44
CA ASN A 318 14.01 1.47 -29.11
C ASN A 318 13.20 1.45 -27.79
N ASP A 319 12.50 0.36 -27.52
CA ASP A 319 11.65 0.21 -26.34
C ASP A 319 12.48 -0.05 -25.07
N GLU A 320 13.49 -0.91 -25.14
CA GLU A 320 14.40 -1.18 -24.02
C GLU A 320 15.15 0.10 -23.61
N TYR A 321 15.64 0.87 -24.58
CA TYR A 321 16.31 2.14 -24.31
C TYR A 321 15.36 3.17 -23.69
N ALA A 322 14.10 3.22 -24.16
CA ALA A 322 13.09 4.09 -23.57
C ALA A 322 12.78 3.70 -22.10
N VAL A 323 12.74 2.41 -21.78
CA VAL A 323 12.60 1.91 -20.39
C VAL A 323 13.81 2.28 -19.53
N LEU A 324 15.03 2.13 -20.04
CA LEU A 324 16.25 2.57 -19.35
C LEU A 324 16.19 4.07 -19.01
N ARG A 325 15.84 4.91 -19.99
CA ARG A 325 15.70 6.36 -19.77
C ARG A 325 14.60 6.68 -18.75
N GLN A 326 13.47 5.97 -18.80
CA GLN A 326 12.38 6.13 -17.82
C GLN A 326 12.88 5.79 -16.42
N ALA A 327 13.57 4.67 -16.22
CA ALA A 327 14.12 4.26 -14.94
C ALA A 327 15.10 5.30 -14.37
N LEU A 328 16.06 5.76 -15.17
CA LEU A 328 16.99 6.82 -14.78
C LEU A 328 16.26 8.13 -14.43
N GLY A 329 15.24 8.51 -15.20
CA GLY A 329 14.44 9.70 -14.94
C GLY A 329 13.66 9.69 -13.62
N LEU A 330 13.52 8.53 -12.96
CA LEU A 330 12.89 8.42 -11.64
C LEU A 330 13.86 8.67 -10.48
N LEU A 331 15.18 8.67 -10.73
CA LEU A 331 16.18 8.80 -9.69
C LEU A 331 16.15 10.20 -9.04
N PRO A 332 16.18 10.28 -7.70
CA PRO A 332 16.47 11.52 -7.00
C PRO A 332 17.82 12.09 -7.41
N ALA A 333 17.99 13.42 -7.30
CA ALA A 333 19.20 14.12 -7.73
C ALA A 333 20.50 13.49 -7.17
N GLN A 334 20.50 13.11 -5.89
CA GLN A 334 21.66 12.46 -5.28
C GLN A 334 21.97 11.09 -5.89
N ALA A 335 20.95 10.24 -6.07
CA ALA A 335 21.12 8.93 -6.71
C ALA A 335 21.56 9.07 -8.18
N MET A 336 21.00 10.04 -8.91
CA MET A 336 21.39 10.39 -10.27
C MET A 336 22.86 10.84 -10.36
N SER A 337 23.33 11.64 -9.41
CA SER A 337 24.72 12.06 -9.33
C SER A 337 25.64 10.89 -8.98
N ASP A 338 25.23 10.02 -8.06
CA ASP A 338 26.01 8.85 -7.65
C ASP A 338 26.04 7.75 -8.70
N ALA A 339 25.07 7.70 -9.63
CA ALA A 339 25.03 6.78 -10.76
C ALA A 339 25.72 7.33 -12.02
N ALA A 340 26.01 8.63 -12.08
CA ALA A 340 26.60 9.26 -13.27
C ALA A 340 27.91 8.56 -13.70
N GLY A 341 28.10 8.43 -15.01
CA GLY A 341 29.26 7.80 -15.63
C GLY A 341 29.20 6.28 -15.76
N VAL A 342 28.23 5.60 -15.12
CA VAL A 342 28.10 4.15 -15.26
C VAL A 342 27.81 3.77 -16.72
N THR A 343 28.34 2.62 -17.14
CA THR A 343 28.07 2.06 -18.47
C THR A 343 26.88 1.12 -18.40
N PHE A 344 25.89 1.31 -19.26
CA PHE A 344 24.82 0.34 -19.47
C PHE A 344 25.12 -0.49 -20.72
N SER A 345 25.35 -1.78 -20.52
CA SER A 345 25.61 -2.75 -21.58
C SER A 345 24.40 -3.65 -21.79
N LYS A 346 23.95 -3.80 -23.03
CA LYS A 346 22.93 -4.80 -23.37
C LYS A 346 23.60 -6.06 -23.90
N SER A 347 23.42 -7.18 -23.20
CA SER A 347 23.80 -8.48 -23.73
C SER A 347 22.64 -9.11 -24.51
N GLY A 348 22.95 -9.83 -25.59
CA GLY A 348 21.96 -10.63 -26.32
C GLY A 348 21.64 -11.97 -25.65
N SER A 349 22.33 -12.33 -24.57
CA SER A 349 22.06 -13.55 -23.80
C SER A 349 20.88 -13.32 -22.85
N SER A 350 20.12 -14.39 -22.61
CA SER A 350 19.24 -14.45 -21.43
C SER A 350 20.12 -14.92 -20.26
N GLY A 351 20.07 -14.23 -19.13
CA GLY A 351 20.74 -14.70 -17.90
C GLY A 351 20.09 -15.98 -17.37
N SER A 352 20.39 -16.31 -16.11
CA SER A 352 19.51 -17.24 -15.39
C SER A 352 18.10 -16.63 -15.31
N ALA A 353 17.06 -17.47 -15.16
CA ALA A 353 15.68 -16.96 -15.09
C ALA A 353 15.45 -15.93 -13.97
N ALA A 354 16.33 -15.88 -12.96
CA ALA A 354 16.28 -14.96 -11.83
C ALA A 354 17.16 -13.70 -12.00
N GLU A 355 18.13 -13.71 -12.91
CA GLU A 355 19.16 -12.67 -13.01
C GLU A 355 18.91 -11.80 -14.25
N ALA A 356 18.24 -10.65 -14.02
CA ALA A 356 17.93 -9.67 -15.04
C ALA A 356 19.18 -8.91 -15.53
N GLY A 357 20.18 -8.77 -14.66
CA GLY A 357 21.46 -8.17 -15.00
C GLY A 357 22.49 -8.44 -13.92
N ASN A 358 23.62 -7.77 -14.07
CA ASN A 358 24.68 -7.74 -13.07
C ASN A 358 25.44 -6.42 -13.16
N TYR A 359 25.90 -5.90 -12.03
CA TYR A 359 26.83 -4.79 -11.97
C TYR A 359 28.27 -5.28 -11.72
N ASP A 360 29.17 -4.97 -12.66
CA ASP A 360 30.60 -5.20 -12.53
C ASP A 360 31.32 -3.94 -12.01
N PRO A 361 31.84 -3.93 -10.77
CA PRO A 361 32.54 -2.79 -10.21
C PRO A 361 33.93 -2.53 -10.82
N ALA A 362 34.54 -3.53 -11.47
CA ALA A 362 35.87 -3.37 -12.08
C ALA A 362 35.81 -2.55 -13.38
N THR A 363 34.75 -2.76 -14.15
CA THR A 363 34.50 -2.06 -15.41
C THR A 363 33.47 -0.93 -15.29
N ASP A 364 32.89 -0.73 -14.10
CA ASP A 364 31.79 0.20 -13.82
C ASP A 364 30.63 0.03 -14.82
N THR A 365 30.25 -1.23 -15.06
CA THR A 365 29.29 -1.62 -16.09
C THR A 365 28.11 -2.39 -15.51
N ILE A 366 26.90 -1.89 -15.76
CA ILE A 366 25.64 -2.61 -15.57
C ILE A 366 25.35 -3.38 -16.86
N SER A 367 25.40 -4.70 -16.80
CA SER A 367 25.04 -5.59 -17.91
C SER A 367 23.58 -6.03 -17.76
N LEU A 368 22.73 -5.70 -18.74
CA LEU A 368 21.31 -6.05 -18.76
C LEU A 368 21.05 -7.14 -19.80
N HIS A 369 20.43 -8.23 -19.36
CA HIS A 369 20.10 -9.39 -20.20
C HIS A 369 18.75 -9.20 -20.91
N ASN A 370 18.36 -10.10 -21.83
CA ASN A 370 17.05 -10.01 -22.51
C ASN A 370 15.88 -10.14 -21.52
N ASN A 371 16.02 -10.99 -20.52
CA ASN A 371 15.03 -11.16 -19.45
C ASN A 371 14.94 -9.95 -18.50
N ALA A 372 15.79 -8.93 -18.66
CA ALA A 372 15.62 -7.65 -17.97
C ALA A 372 14.37 -6.89 -18.41
N PHE A 373 13.89 -7.11 -19.64
CA PHE A 373 12.77 -6.38 -20.24
C PHE A 373 11.62 -7.33 -20.60
N PRO A 374 11.01 -8.03 -19.62
CA PRO A 374 9.98 -9.00 -19.91
C PRO A 374 8.70 -8.30 -20.40
N SER A 375 8.08 -8.86 -21.45
CA SER A 375 6.70 -8.55 -21.79
C SER A 375 5.79 -9.07 -20.67
N SER A 376 5.28 -8.17 -19.83
CA SER A 376 4.50 -8.53 -18.65
C SER A 376 3.42 -7.49 -18.35
N SER A 377 2.28 -7.98 -17.83
CA SER A 377 1.24 -7.17 -17.21
C SER A 377 1.66 -6.63 -15.84
N VAL A 378 2.71 -7.18 -15.22
CA VAL A 378 3.17 -6.82 -13.88
C VAL A 378 3.75 -5.42 -13.84
N ARG A 379 3.44 -4.72 -12.75
CA ARG A 379 3.96 -3.40 -12.43
C ARG A 379 4.59 -3.38 -11.05
N VAL A 380 5.44 -2.40 -10.84
CA VAL A 380 5.98 -2.05 -9.54
C VAL A 380 5.83 -0.54 -9.37
N GLY A 381 4.84 -0.10 -8.59
CA GLY A 381 4.52 1.32 -8.46
C GLY A 381 4.07 1.94 -9.78
N GLN A 382 3.21 1.23 -10.52
CA GLN A 382 2.75 1.60 -11.86
C GLN A 382 3.88 1.73 -12.92
N ARG A 383 5.09 1.24 -12.64
CA ARG A 383 6.20 1.15 -13.62
C ARG A 383 6.33 -0.27 -14.15
N SER A 384 6.84 -0.42 -15.36
CA SER A 384 7.05 -1.75 -15.95
C SER A 384 8.02 -2.58 -15.11
N LEU A 385 7.89 -3.91 -15.16
CA LEU A 385 8.85 -4.80 -14.52
C LEU A 385 10.28 -4.57 -15.04
N GLY A 386 10.44 -4.21 -16.32
CA GLY A 386 11.75 -3.84 -16.86
C GLY A 386 12.34 -2.56 -16.24
N ALA A 387 11.53 -1.56 -15.90
CA ALA A 387 12.02 -0.39 -15.17
C ALA A 387 12.46 -0.77 -13.74
N HIS A 388 11.74 -1.66 -13.06
CA HIS A 388 12.16 -2.20 -11.76
C HIS A 388 13.50 -2.93 -11.86
N ASN A 389 13.66 -3.80 -12.85
CA ASN A 389 14.90 -4.56 -13.09
C ASN A 389 16.10 -3.62 -13.34
N VAL A 390 15.93 -2.58 -14.15
CA VAL A 390 16.99 -1.58 -14.36
C VAL A 390 17.33 -0.85 -13.05
N LEU A 391 16.33 -0.47 -12.26
CA LEU A 391 16.54 0.20 -10.97
C LEU A 391 17.23 -0.71 -9.95
N HIS A 392 16.95 -2.01 -9.99
CA HIS A 392 17.61 -3.02 -9.19
C HIS A 392 19.12 -3.03 -9.45
N GLU A 393 19.55 -3.13 -10.71
CA GLU A 393 20.97 -3.12 -11.05
C GLU A 393 21.67 -1.79 -10.71
N ILE A 394 20.95 -0.67 -10.84
CA ILE A 394 21.44 0.63 -10.37
C ILE A 394 21.64 0.59 -8.84
N GLY A 395 20.80 -0.13 -8.10
CA GLY A 395 20.96 -0.35 -6.66
C GLY A 395 22.30 -1.02 -6.34
N HIS A 396 22.67 -2.09 -7.05
CA HIS A 396 23.98 -2.74 -6.91
C HIS A 396 25.13 -1.76 -7.19
N ALA A 397 25.02 -0.99 -8.28
CA ALA A 397 26.01 0.03 -8.62
C ALA A 397 26.17 1.08 -7.51
N LEU A 398 25.06 1.63 -7.00
CA LEU A 398 25.09 2.65 -5.95
C LEU A 398 25.67 2.13 -4.63
N ASP A 399 25.47 0.85 -4.33
CA ASP A 399 26.03 0.21 -3.13
C ASP A 399 27.55 0.06 -3.25
N LEU A 400 28.02 -0.54 -4.36
CA LEU A 400 29.42 -0.93 -4.52
C LEU A 400 30.33 0.23 -4.99
N ARG A 401 29.82 1.21 -5.75
CA ARG A 401 30.62 2.37 -6.21
C ARG A 401 31.17 3.22 -5.08
N VAL A 402 30.56 3.21 -3.90
CA VAL A 402 31.08 3.92 -2.73
C VAL A 402 32.43 3.35 -2.31
N LEU A 403 32.53 2.01 -2.28
CA LEU A 403 33.79 1.31 -1.98
C LEU A 403 34.81 1.52 -3.10
N GLN A 404 34.39 1.41 -4.36
CA GLN A 404 35.31 1.56 -5.49
C GLN A 404 35.89 2.98 -5.59
N ARG A 405 35.10 4.03 -5.37
CA ARG A 405 35.59 5.41 -5.33
C ARG A 405 36.59 5.61 -4.19
N ALA A 406 36.27 5.11 -3.00
CA ALA A 406 37.16 5.17 -1.86
C ALA A 406 38.48 4.42 -2.15
N TRP A 407 38.43 3.26 -2.81
CA TRP A 407 39.62 2.51 -3.24
C TRP A 407 40.46 3.33 -4.21
N ASN A 408 39.85 3.88 -5.26
CA ASN A 408 40.56 4.61 -6.30
C ASN A 408 41.27 5.84 -5.71
N THR A 409 40.59 6.62 -4.86
CA THR A 409 41.19 7.75 -4.14
C THR A 409 42.32 7.30 -3.23
N PHE A 410 42.12 6.21 -2.49
CA PHE A 410 43.12 5.65 -1.60
C PHE A 410 44.35 5.16 -2.37
N ASN A 411 44.19 4.38 -3.44
CA ASN A 411 45.27 3.80 -4.22
C ASN A 411 46.06 4.85 -5.04
N ALA A 412 45.39 5.86 -5.60
CA ALA A 412 46.02 6.93 -6.37
C ALA A 412 47.04 7.77 -5.55
N ALA A 413 46.96 7.72 -4.22
CA ALA A 413 47.86 8.44 -3.32
C ALA A 413 49.14 7.65 -2.95
N GLY A 414 49.40 6.49 -3.56
CA GLY A 414 50.64 5.72 -3.33
C GLY A 414 50.73 5.06 -1.94
N GLN A 415 49.61 4.62 -1.40
CA GLN A 415 49.48 4.23 0.00
C GLN A 415 50.28 2.96 0.38
N PRO A 416 50.79 2.88 1.63
CA PRO A 416 51.54 1.73 2.12
C PRO A 416 50.64 0.51 2.40
N ALA A 417 51.25 -0.67 2.45
CA ALA A 417 50.55 -1.95 2.68
C ALA A 417 49.73 -2.00 3.98
N SER A 418 50.08 -1.23 5.01
CA SER A 418 49.33 -1.14 6.27
C SER A 418 48.01 -0.38 6.13
N ALA A 419 47.98 0.66 5.32
CA ALA A 419 46.78 1.46 5.09
C ALA A 419 45.74 0.66 4.25
N ARG A 420 46.19 -0.33 3.49
CA ARG A 420 45.33 -1.32 2.80
C ARG A 420 44.45 -2.11 3.78
N ALA A 421 44.96 -2.51 4.94
CA ALA A 421 44.15 -3.24 5.93
C ALA A 421 42.96 -2.40 6.43
N GLY A 422 43.16 -1.09 6.59
CA GLY A 422 42.11 -0.13 6.96
C GLY A 422 41.10 0.12 5.84
N PHE A 423 41.54 0.21 4.59
CA PHE A 423 40.63 0.31 3.44
C PHE A 423 39.76 -0.93 3.28
N LEU A 424 40.39 -2.11 3.34
CA LEU A 424 39.65 -3.36 3.28
C LEU A 424 38.61 -3.37 4.40
N GLY A 425 38.86 -2.82 5.60
CA GLY A 425 37.85 -2.75 6.67
C GLY A 425 36.59 -1.92 6.39
N GLN A 426 36.51 -1.17 5.28
CA GLN A 426 35.33 -0.36 4.92
C GLN A 426 34.22 -1.22 4.31
N ARG A 427 32.96 -0.82 4.56
CA ARG A 427 31.77 -1.53 4.07
C ARG A 427 30.87 -0.66 3.19
N SER A 428 30.21 -1.28 2.22
CA SER A 428 29.15 -0.65 1.44
C SER A 428 27.93 -0.39 2.34
N PRO A 429 26.97 0.44 1.88
CA PRO A 429 25.69 0.63 2.56
C PRO A 429 24.96 -0.68 2.92
N SER A 430 25.05 -1.72 2.08
CA SER A 430 24.48 -3.05 2.32
C SER A 430 25.34 -3.94 3.24
N GLY A 431 26.62 -3.59 3.44
CA GLY A 431 27.55 -4.31 4.31
C GLY A 431 28.66 -5.06 3.58
N SER A 432 28.70 -5.02 2.24
CA SER A 432 29.75 -5.63 1.41
C SER A 432 31.12 -5.06 1.72
N ARG A 433 32.19 -5.86 1.63
CA ARG A 433 33.59 -5.42 1.80
C ARG A 433 34.39 -5.76 0.54
N GLN A 434 35.40 -4.98 0.12
CA GLN A 434 36.35 -5.45 -0.90
C GLN A 434 37.48 -6.24 -0.24
N VAL A 435 37.82 -7.40 -0.81
CA VAL A 435 38.93 -8.29 -0.43
C VAL A 435 39.69 -8.74 -1.67
N ARG A 436 40.97 -9.08 -1.53
CA ARG A 436 41.74 -9.58 -2.66
C ARG A 436 41.59 -11.11 -2.75
N ASP A 437 41.28 -11.65 -3.92
CA ASP A 437 41.32 -13.10 -4.13
C ASP A 437 42.76 -13.62 -4.33
N ALA A 438 42.86 -14.94 -4.58
CA ALA A 438 44.11 -15.63 -4.84
C ALA A 438 44.76 -15.22 -6.17
N GLN A 439 43.99 -14.74 -7.13
CA GLN A 439 44.40 -14.29 -8.46
C GLN A 439 44.94 -12.85 -8.42
N GLY A 440 44.62 -12.14 -7.35
CA GLY A 440 45.12 -10.81 -7.07
C GLY A 440 44.13 -9.70 -7.38
N ASP A 441 42.92 -10.07 -7.77
CA ASP A 441 41.82 -9.18 -8.11
C ASP A 441 41.04 -8.83 -6.84
N TYR A 442 40.49 -7.61 -6.82
CA TYR A 442 39.63 -7.18 -5.72
C TYR A 442 38.22 -7.68 -5.96
N ASN A 443 37.77 -8.58 -5.10
CA ASN A 443 36.43 -9.14 -5.10
C ASN A 443 35.64 -8.65 -3.89
N VAL A 444 34.32 -8.73 -4.00
CA VAL A 444 33.44 -8.39 -2.89
C VAL A 444 33.35 -9.58 -1.93
N GLU A 445 33.78 -9.39 -0.68
CA GLU A 445 33.55 -10.32 0.41
C GLU A 445 32.07 -10.28 0.77
N GLN A 446 31.38 -11.37 0.46
CA GLN A 446 29.95 -11.57 0.74
C GLN A 446 29.68 -12.01 2.20
N SER A 447 30.67 -11.95 3.11
CA SER A 447 30.60 -12.53 4.46
C SER A 447 29.97 -11.62 5.52
N MET A 448 29.11 -12.22 6.36
CA MET A 448 28.13 -11.61 7.27
C MET A 448 28.60 -11.37 8.71
N ASP A 449 29.91 -11.31 9.02
CA ASP A 449 30.40 -11.38 10.43
C ASP A 449 30.95 -10.06 11.03
N ASP A 450 30.13 -9.06 11.34
CA ASP A 450 30.52 -7.81 12.06
C ASP A 450 29.66 -7.60 13.34
N THR A 451 29.92 -6.68 14.28
CA THR A 451 29.25 -6.69 15.61
C THR A 451 28.93 -5.33 16.26
N SER A 452 28.40 -4.33 15.53
CA SER A 452 28.12 -3.01 16.15
C SER A 452 26.87 -2.95 17.07
N GLY A 453 26.98 -2.22 18.19
CA GLY A 453 25.99 -2.20 19.28
C GLY A 453 24.70 -1.44 19.00
N ALA A 454 24.76 -0.31 18.28
CA ALA A 454 23.57 0.46 17.89
C ALA A 454 22.69 -0.31 16.89
N PHE A 455 23.32 -1.10 16.02
CA PHE A 455 22.66 -1.96 15.05
C PHE A 455 21.91 -3.14 15.73
N ARG A 456 22.52 -3.76 16.75
CA ARG A 456 21.86 -4.79 17.58
C ARG A 456 20.62 -4.27 18.32
N GLN A 457 20.59 -2.99 18.71
CA GLN A 457 19.43 -2.41 19.40
C GLN A 457 18.25 -2.12 18.45
N ALA A 458 18.53 -1.76 17.19
CA ALA A 458 17.49 -1.55 16.17
C ALA A 458 16.85 -2.88 15.72
N ALA A 459 17.66 -3.90 15.44
CA ALA A 459 17.18 -5.24 15.02
C ALA A 459 16.32 -5.95 16.08
N ARG A 460 16.58 -5.71 17.38
CA ARG A 460 15.78 -6.27 18.48
C ARG A 460 14.39 -5.64 18.64
N ARG A 461 14.19 -4.40 18.17
CA ARG A 461 12.91 -3.68 18.28
C ARG A 461 11.83 -4.21 17.33
N ASP A 462 12.22 -4.94 16.27
CA ASP A 462 11.31 -5.36 15.20
C ASP A 462 10.96 -6.86 15.16
N GLN A 463 11.40 -7.65 16.15
CA GLN A 463 11.01 -9.06 16.39
C GLN A 463 11.05 -10.02 15.18
N VAL A 464 12.12 -9.97 14.38
CA VAL A 464 12.34 -10.88 13.23
C VAL A 464 12.91 -12.24 13.69
N ARG A 465 12.40 -13.37 13.16
CA ARG A 465 12.84 -14.76 13.43
C ARG A 465 12.91 -15.60 12.14
N ARG A 466 13.72 -16.68 12.12
CA ARG A 466 13.77 -17.72 11.05
C ARG A 466 13.33 -19.11 11.54
N ASP A 467 13.06 -20.01 10.59
CA ASP A 467 12.55 -21.38 10.79
C ASP A 467 13.59 -22.51 10.60
N THR A 468 13.13 -23.74 10.82
CA THR A 468 13.88 -25.00 10.95
C THR A 468 14.48 -25.59 9.66
N SER A 469 14.39 -24.91 8.50
CA SER A 469 14.76 -25.47 7.19
C SER A 469 16.22 -25.29 6.74
N GLY A 470 17.10 -24.77 7.61
CA GLY A 470 18.52 -24.60 7.27
C GLY A 470 18.84 -23.36 6.42
N ARG A 471 17.92 -22.39 6.33
CA ARG A 471 18.22 -21.05 5.79
C ARG A 471 18.75 -20.13 6.92
N THR A 472 19.94 -19.55 6.73
CA THR A 472 20.71 -18.53 7.51
C THR A 472 20.07 -17.69 8.66
N THR A 473 20.03 -18.17 9.90
CA THR A 473 20.23 -17.29 11.09
C THR A 473 21.00 -18.09 12.12
N ALA A 474 21.81 -17.56 13.05
CA ALA A 474 22.22 -16.21 13.47
C ALA A 474 23.75 -16.28 13.70
N VAL A 475 24.55 -15.22 13.56
CA VAL A 475 24.87 -14.19 14.57
C VAL A 475 25.82 -13.19 13.89
N GLY A 476 25.68 -11.90 14.20
CA GLY A 476 26.81 -10.97 14.14
C GLY A 476 26.91 -10.11 12.90
N SER A 477 26.06 -9.07 12.87
CA SER A 477 26.07 -7.80 12.10
C SER A 477 26.66 -7.73 10.68
N THR A 478 25.85 -7.14 9.83
CA THR A 478 26.19 -6.04 8.92
C THR A 478 24.88 -5.29 8.70
N ALA A 479 24.89 -4.09 8.12
CA ALA A 479 23.68 -3.28 7.91
C ALA A 479 22.57 -4.04 7.16
N THR A 480 21.76 -4.80 7.89
CA THR A 480 20.72 -5.61 7.31
C THR A 480 19.43 -4.82 7.42
N LEU A 481 19.07 -4.19 6.31
CA LEU A 481 17.67 -4.22 5.88
C LEU A 481 17.13 -5.62 6.20
N SER A 482 15.90 -5.76 6.70
CA SER A 482 15.35 -7.07 7.02
C SER A 482 13.85 -7.11 6.75
N GLY A 483 13.35 -8.32 6.47
CA GLY A 483 12.04 -8.54 5.88
C GLY A 483 12.08 -8.17 4.41
N GLY A 484 12.60 -9.07 3.56
CA GLY A 484 12.64 -8.90 2.11
C GLY A 484 11.35 -8.27 1.61
N VAL A 485 11.53 -7.19 0.86
CA VAL A 485 10.41 -6.49 0.24
C VAL A 485 9.90 -7.27 -0.97
N THR A 486 10.71 -8.19 -1.49
CA THR A 486 10.39 -9.21 -2.48
C THR A 486 10.97 -10.55 -2.03
N SER A 487 10.60 -11.66 -2.67
CA SER A 487 11.21 -12.96 -2.38
C SER A 487 12.68 -13.01 -2.79
N TYR A 488 13.05 -12.27 -3.85
CA TYR A 488 14.43 -12.19 -4.34
C TYR A 488 15.35 -11.47 -3.35
N ALA A 489 14.81 -10.45 -2.67
CA ALA A 489 15.49 -9.71 -1.60
C ALA A 489 15.88 -10.56 -0.37
N ASP A 490 15.35 -11.78 -0.22
CA ASP A 490 15.74 -12.69 0.87
C ASP A 490 16.94 -13.58 0.51
N THR A 491 17.45 -13.50 -0.73
CA THR A 491 18.59 -14.29 -1.22
C THR A 491 19.87 -13.90 -0.49
N ASP A 492 20.21 -12.62 -0.51
CA ASP A 492 21.29 -12.03 0.28
C ASP A 492 21.07 -10.53 0.49
N TYR A 493 22.00 -9.89 1.19
CA TYR A 493 21.89 -8.50 1.60
C TYR A 493 22.17 -7.49 0.47
N GLN A 494 22.91 -7.87 -0.57
CA GLN A 494 23.14 -7.04 -1.78
C GLN A 494 21.83 -6.96 -2.55
N GLU A 495 21.19 -8.12 -2.75
CA GLU A 495 19.87 -8.21 -3.39
C GLU A 495 18.81 -7.45 -2.61
N LEU A 496 18.86 -7.51 -1.28
CA LEU A 496 17.95 -6.74 -0.44
C LEU A 496 18.12 -5.23 -0.61
N PHE A 497 19.36 -4.74 -0.68
CA PHE A 497 19.61 -3.32 -0.93
C PHE A 497 19.10 -2.91 -2.31
N ALA A 498 19.43 -3.70 -3.35
CA ALA A 498 19.04 -3.44 -4.73
C ALA A 498 17.51 -3.45 -4.89
N GLU A 499 16.82 -4.46 -4.38
CA GLU A 499 15.35 -4.56 -4.41
C GLU A 499 14.66 -3.45 -3.62
N ALA A 500 15.17 -3.14 -2.43
CA ALA A 500 14.61 -2.07 -1.61
C ALA A 500 14.85 -0.69 -2.22
N PHE A 501 16.01 -0.48 -2.85
CA PHE A 501 16.29 0.73 -3.62
C PHE A 501 15.34 0.83 -4.81
N ALA A 502 15.19 -0.25 -5.59
CA ALA A 502 14.28 -0.27 -6.75
C ALA A 502 12.85 0.09 -6.34
N LEU A 503 12.32 -0.52 -5.28
CA LEU A 503 11.01 -0.18 -4.72
C LEU A 503 10.94 1.22 -4.12
N TYR A 504 12.00 1.71 -3.50
CA TYR A 504 12.06 3.08 -2.99
C TYR A 504 11.87 4.09 -4.13
N ILE A 505 12.43 3.81 -5.30
CA ILE A 505 12.33 4.67 -6.49
C ILE A 505 10.97 4.50 -7.17
N SER A 506 10.59 3.26 -7.49
CA SER A 506 9.40 2.96 -8.30
C SER A 506 8.08 2.98 -7.52
N ALA A 507 8.07 2.48 -6.28
CA ALA A 507 6.88 2.29 -5.45
C ALA A 507 7.10 2.78 -3.99
N PRO A 508 7.45 4.07 -3.78
CA PRO A 508 7.85 4.60 -2.46
C PRO A 508 6.78 4.39 -1.40
N GLU A 509 5.51 4.57 -1.76
CA GLU A 509 4.39 4.46 -0.83
C GLU A 509 4.17 3.01 -0.39
N THR A 510 4.27 2.06 -1.33
CA THR A 510 4.24 0.62 -1.04
C THR A 510 5.37 0.25 -0.08
N LEU A 511 6.60 0.72 -0.35
CA LEU A 511 7.74 0.49 0.54
C LEU A 511 7.52 1.10 1.92
N ARG A 512 7.01 2.34 1.99
CA ARG A 512 6.72 3.04 3.25
C ARG A 512 5.68 2.27 4.08
N GLN A 513 4.66 1.71 3.43
CA GLN A 513 3.63 0.94 4.10
C GLN A 513 4.15 -0.43 4.55
N LEU A 514 4.91 -1.15 3.73
CA LEU A 514 5.39 -2.49 4.05
C LEU A 514 6.57 -2.48 5.02
N ARG A 515 7.52 -1.55 4.81
CA ARG A 515 8.82 -1.46 5.50
C ARG A 515 9.19 0.02 5.76
N PRO A 516 8.51 0.72 6.69
CA PRO A 516 8.73 2.15 6.95
C PRO A 516 10.18 2.49 7.34
N ASN A 517 10.88 1.58 8.00
CA ASN A 517 12.29 1.78 8.38
C ASN A 517 13.23 1.76 7.16
N ILE A 518 12.98 0.86 6.20
CA ILE A 518 13.72 0.78 4.93
C ILE A 518 13.46 2.04 4.11
N TYR A 519 12.20 2.47 4.02
CA TYR A 519 11.85 3.73 3.37
C TYR A 519 12.59 4.92 4.01
N THR A 520 12.59 5.02 5.34
CA THR A 520 13.25 6.10 6.08
C THR A 520 14.76 6.12 5.81
N TYR A 521 15.39 4.96 5.72
CA TYR A 521 16.80 4.82 5.37
C TYR A 521 17.11 5.38 3.97
N PHE A 522 16.36 4.97 2.94
CA PHE A 522 16.60 5.49 1.60
C PHE A 522 16.22 6.96 1.46
N ASN A 523 15.20 7.42 2.19
CA ASN A 523 14.79 8.82 2.19
C ASN A 523 15.80 9.77 2.85
N SER A 524 16.56 9.31 3.85
CA SER A 524 17.64 10.11 4.42
C SER A 524 18.85 10.21 3.49
N ARG A 525 19.12 9.16 2.70
CA ARG A 525 20.27 9.08 1.79
C ARG A 525 20.00 9.70 0.41
N TYR A 526 18.84 9.42 -0.16
CA TYR A 526 18.42 9.85 -1.50
C TYR A 526 17.09 10.60 -1.41
N PRO A 527 17.05 11.78 -0.76
CA PRO A 527 15.81 12.49 -0.47
C PRO A 527 15.06 12.81 -1.77
N ARG A 528 13.76 12.54 -1.77
CA ARG A 528 12.87 12.90 -2.88
C ARG A 528 12.39 14.34 -2.70
N PRO A 529 12.11 15.07 -3.81
CA PRO A 529 11.41 16.34 -3.71
C PRO A 529 10.12 16.14 -2.92
N ARG A 530 9.78 17.07 -2.01
CA ARG A 530 8.47 17.06 -1.37
C ARG A 530 7.43 17.17 -2.48
N THR A 531 6.54 16.20 -2.58
CA THR A 531 5.37 16.31 -3.43
C THR A 531 4.54 17.47 -2.87
N PRO A 532 4.17 18.47 -3.70
CA PRO A 532 3.46 19.66 -3.24
C PRO A 532 2.12 19.35 -2.58
#